data_AF-A0AAD1WXH9-F1
#
_entry.id   AF-A0AAD1WXH9-F1
#
_cell.length_a   1.000
_cell.length_b   1.000
_cell.length_c   1.000
_cell.angle_alpha   90.00
_cell.angle_beta   90.00
_cell.angle_gamma   90.00
#
_symmetry.space_group_name_H-M   'P 1'
#
loop_
_entity.id
_entity.type
_entity.pdbx_description
1 polymer ?
#
loop_
_entity_poly.entity_id
_entity_poly.type
_entity_poly.pdbx_seq_one_letter_code
_entity_poly.pdbx_strand_id
1 'polypeptide(L)'
;MGDLFECVLFTASLAKYADPVADLLDRWGVFKARLFRESCVFHRGNYVKDLSRLGRELNKVIIIDNSPASYIFHPENAVPVQSWFDDMSDTELLDLIPFFEGLTFTSRFACLLKDVYTPLGSYPPPNKPDTAHTVITIGAPAPPRDHLLWSLCNTLYLNLFCLGFMALIYSVKARDQKVQGDEQTARRYGQKARCYNILATVWNVTLPVLLVALVVNASLDLFNLRGFISNNDEDKK
;
A
#
# COMPACT_ATOMS: atom_id res chain seq x y z
N MET A 1 -18.47 -15.77 19.96
CA MET A 1 -17.02 -15.46 19.92
C MET A 1 -16.58 -14.45 20.96
N GLY A 2 -17.15 -13.24 21.02
CA GLY A 2 -16.72 -12.21 21.99
C GLY A 2 -16.87 -12.60 23.47
N ASP A 3 -17.78 -13.53 23.79
CA ASP A 3 -17.92 -14.08 25.15
C ASP A 3 -16.95 -15.21 25.46
N LEU A 4 -16.35 -15.82 24.42
CA LEU A 4 -15.47 -16.99 24.54
C LEU A 4 -13.99 -16.59 24.58
N PHE A 5 -13.63 -15.50 23.91
CA PHE A 5 -12.24 -15.08 23.72
C PHE A 5 -12.03 -13.58 24.00
N GLU A 6 -10.84 -13.23 24.45
CA GLU A 6 -10.36 -11.85 24.43
C GLU A 6 -10.01 -11.46 22.98
N CYS A 7 -10.99 -10.93 22.24
CA CYS A 7 -10.78 -10.56 20.84
C CYS A 7 -9.95 -9.26 20.71
N VAL A 8 -8.87 -9.31 19.93
CA VAL A 8 -8.02 -8.16 19.61
C VAL A 8 -7.99 -7.98 18.10
N LEU A 9 -8.38 -6.79 17.62
CA LEU A 9 -8.17 -6.43 16.22
C LEU A 9 -6.70 -6.07 16.03
N PHE A 10 -5.97 -6.85 15.23
CA PHE A 10 -4.58 -6.55 14.89
C PHE A 10 -4.43 -6.40 13.38
N THR A 11 -4.07 -5.21 12.88
CA THR A 11 -3.92 -4.94 11.45
C THR A 11 -2.57 -4.29 11.14
N ALA A 12 -2.00 -4.60 9.97
CA ALA A 12 -0.82 -3.92 9.43
C ALA A 12 -1.16 -2.56 8.79
N SER A 13 -2.43 -2.13 8.84
CA SER A 13 -2.88 -0.82 8.38
C SER A 13 -2.70 0.26 9.45
N LEU A 14 -2.72 1.52 9.03
CA LEU A 14 -2.67 2.68 9.93
C LEU A 14 -4.04 2.89 10.60
N ALA A 15 -4.02 3.31 11.87
CA ALA A 15 -5.23 3.62 12.66
C ALA A 15 -6.22 4.53 11.91
N LYS A 16 -5.71 5.59 11.25
CA LYS A 16 -6.51 6.56 10.48
C LYS A 16 -7.47 5.95 9.44
N TYR A 17 -7.17 4.76 8.94
CA TYR A 17 -8.01 4.03 7.99
C TYR A 17 -8.76 2.89 8.69
N ALA A 18 -8.10 2.18 9.59
CA ALA A 18 -8.64 0.99 10.22
C ALA A 18 -9.69 1.30 11.30
N ASP A 19 -9.58 2.41 12.03
CA ASP A 19 -10.52 2.77 13.10
C ASP A 19 -11.95 2.96 12.57
N PRO A 20 -12.20 3.79 11.54
CA PRO A 20 -13.56 3.93 11.00
C PRO A 20 -14.16 2.61 10.52
N VAL A 21 -13.34 1.73 9.94
CA VAL A 21 -13.78 0.41 9.48
C VAL A 21 -14.10 -0.50 10.67
N ALA A 22 -13.26 -0.50 11.70
CA ALA A 22 -13.48 -1.24 12.93
C ALA A 22 -14.76 -0.79 13.66
N ASP A 23 -15.04 0.51 13.67
CA ASP A 23 -16.27 1.07 14.26
C ASP A 23 -17.53 0.61 13.53
N LEU A 24 -17.46 0.46 12.21
CA LEU A 24 -18.57 -0.06 11.41
C LEU A 24 -18.78 -1.57 11.60
N LEU A 25 -17.68 -2.32 11.76
CA LEU A 25 -17.71 -3.77 11.95
C LEU A 25 -18.14 -4.17 13.35
N ASP A 26 -17.57 -3.56 14.39
CA ASP A 26 -17.74 -3.96 15.78
C ASP A 26 -18.93 -3.28 16.45
N ARG A 27 -20.13 -3.67 16.03
CA ARG A 27 -21.39 -3.13 16.57
C ARG A 27 -21.66 -3.49 18.03
N TRP A 28 -20.93 -4.47 18.58
CA TRP A 28 -21.19 -5.03 19.91
C TRP A 28 -20.03 -4.79 20.90
N GLY A 29 -18.96 -4.08 20.51
CA GLY A 29 -17.81 -3.83 21.38
C GLY A 29 -17.06 -5.11 21.77
N VAL A 30 -16.96 -6.03 20.82
CA VAL A 30 -16.29 -7.32 20.98
C VAL A 30 -14.78 -7.13 21.09
N PHE A 31 -14.18 -6.22 20.32
CA PHE A 31 -12.73 -6.01 20.35
C PHE A 31 -12.30 -5.28 21.64
N LYS A 32 -11.50 -5.95 22.48
CA LYS A 32 -10.98 -5.38 23.74
C LYS A 32 -9.80 -4.44 23.52
N ALA A 33 -9.07 -4.65 22.43
CA ALA A 33 -7.98 -3.78 22.01
C ALA A 33 -7.89 -3.74 20.49
N ARG A 34 -7.30 -2.65 19.99
CA ARG A 34 -6.98 -2.44 18.58
C ARG A 34 -5.48 -2.17 18.45
N LEU A 35 -4.81 -2.97 17.64
CA LEU A 35 -3.38 -2.89 17.35
C LEU A 35 -3.22 -2.62 15.86
N PHE A 36 -2.42 -1.61 15.55
CA PHE A 36 -2.22 -1.12 14.18
C PHE A 36 -0.79 -1.38 13.73
N ARG A 37 -0.43 -0.81 12.57
CA ARG A 37 0.90 -0.93 11.97
C ARG A 37 2.05 -0.64 12.95
N GLU A 38 1.88 0.34 13.81
CA GLU A 38 2.87 0.76 14.81
C GLU A 38 3.18 -0.35 15.83
N SER A 39 2.24 -1.27 16.05
CA SER A 39 2.40 -2.44 16.90
C SER A 39 3.07 -3.63 16.20
N CYS A 40 3.21 -3.59 14.87
CA CYS A 40 3.90 -4.63 14.11
C CYS A 40 5.43 -4.47 14.19
N VAL A 41 6.14 -5.58 14.09
CA VAL A 41 7.59 -5.62 13.89
C VAL A 41 7.88 -5.63 12.41
N PHE A 42 8.65 -4.65 11.92
CA PHE A 42 9.10 -4.66 10.53
C PHE A 42 10.27 -5.63 10.35
N HIS A 43 10.02 -6.79 9.74
CA HIS A 43 10.99 -7.87 9.57
C HIS A 43 11.06 -8.32 8.11
N ARG A 44 12.25 -8.25 7.51
CA ARG A 44 12.52 -8.67 6.12
C ARG A 44 11.53 -8.09 5.08
N GLY A 45 11.14 -6.83 5.26
CA GLY A 45 10.21 -6.15 4.36
C GLY A 45 8.73 -6.37 4.66
N ASN A 46 8.39 -7.16 5.68
CA ASN A 46 7.02 -7.48 6.06
C ASN A 46 6.68 -6.89 7.43
N TYR A 47 5.41 -6.57 7.64
CA TYR A 47 4.88 -6.24 8.96
C TYR A 47 4.46 -7.52 9.66
N VAL A 48 5.25 -7.94 10.64
CA VAL A 48 5.02 -9.17 11.41
C VAL A 48 4.32 -8.83 12.72
N LYS A 49 3.30 -9.60 13.06
CA LYS A 49 2.52 -9.51 14.29
C LYS A 49 3.15 -10.46 15.31
N ASP A 50 4.16 -9.95 16.02
CA ASP A 50 4.86 -10.72 17.05
C ASP A 50 3.97 -10.94 18.28
N LEU A 51 3.39 -12.14 18.39
CA LEU A 51 2.45 -12.50 19.46
C LEU A 51 3.08 -12.49 20.85
N SER A 52 4.41 -12.63 20.94
CA SER A 52 5.12 -12.60 22.22
C SER A 52 5.02 -11.23 22.93
N ARG A 53 4.70 -10.17 22.18
CA ARG A 53 4.55 -8.81 22.69
C ARG A 53 3.18 -8.50 23.26
N LEU A 54 2.23 -9.43 23.16
CA LEU A 54 0.85 -9.23 23.63
C LEU A 54 0.72 -9.33 25.16
N GLY A 55 1.76 -9.76 25.87
CA GLY A 55 1.69 -9.95 27.33
C GLY A 55 0.69 -11.05 27.73
N ARG A 56 0.59 -12.08 26.89
CA ARG A 56 -0.22 -13.28 27.10
C ARG A 56 0.65 -14.51 26.90
N GLU A 57 0.33 -15.60 27.59
CA GLU A 57 1.02 -16.86 27.39
C GLU A 57 0.73 -17.37 25.97
N LEU A 58 1.76 -17.67 25.17
CA LEU A 58 1.59 -18.08 23.77
C LEU A 58 0.71 -19.34 23.62
N ASN A 59 0.66 -20.22 24.62
CA ASN A 59 -0.24 -21.37 24.64
C ASN A 59 -1.73 -21.03 24.75
N LYS A 60 -2.09 -19.75 24.92
CA LYS A 60 -3.45 -19.21 25.02
C LYS A 60 -3.74 -18.14 23.98
N VAL A 61 -2.83 -17.95 23.02
CA VAL A 61 -2.96 -16.95 21.95
C VAL A 61 -3.12 -17.66 20.63
N ILE A 62 -4.07 -17.20 19.82
CA ILE A 62 -4.28 -17.66 18.45
C ILE A 62 -4.40 -16.43 17.56
N ILE A 63 -3.84 -16.51 16.35
CA ILE A 63 -3.98 -15.49 15.33
C ILE A 63 -4.72 -16.04 14.12
N ILE A 64 -5.67 -15.26 13.62
CA ILE A 64 -6.35 -15.51 12.35
C ILE A 64 -5.86 -14.45 11.36
N ASP A 65 -5.20 -14.87 10.29
CA ASP A 65 -4.67 -13.96 9.27
C ASP A 65 -4.56 -14.67 7.93
N ASN A 66 -4.85 -13.94 6.86
CA ASN A 66 -4.78 -14.45 5.51
C ASN A 66 -3.36 -14.44 4.92
N SER A 67 -2.39 -13.83 5.60
CA SER A 67 -1.00 -13.73 5.14
C SER A 67 -0.04 -14.50 6.04
N PRO A 68 0.61 -15.56 5.54
CA PRO A 68 1.65 -16.30 6.29
C PRO A 68 2.81 -15.46 6.80
N ALA A 69 3.13 -14.35 6.11
CA ALA A 69 4.17 -13.43 6.55
C ALA A 69 3.82 -12.71 7.85
N SER A 70 2.52 -12.50 8.13
CA SER A 70 2.05 -11.78 9.33
C SER A 70 2.38 -12.52 10.63
N TYR A 71 2.37 -13.86 10.62
CA TYR A 71 2.60 -14.70 11.80
C TYR A 71 3.85 -15.57 11.70
N ILE A 72 4.83 -15.17 10.87
CA ILE A 72 6.04 -15.96 10.60
C ILE A 72 6.84 -16.33 11.85
N PHE A 73 6.70 -15.59 12.96
CA PHE A 73 7.35 -15.90 14.24
C PHE A 73 6.62 -16.94 15.09
N HIS A 74 5.32 -17.16 14.85
CA HIS A 74 4.46 -18.04 15.65
C HIS A 74 3.48 -18.83 14.75
N PRO A 75 3.97 -19.58 13.73
CA PRO A 75 3.12 -20.32 12.80
C PRO A 75 2.24 -21.38 13.49
N GLU A 76 2.69 -21.94 14.60
CA GLU A 76 1.94 -22.92 15.40
C GLU A 76 0.72 -22.33 16.13
N ASN A 77 0.65 -21.00 16.23
CA ASN A 77 -0.47 -20.26 16.81
C ASN A 77 -1.44 -19.73 15.74
N ALA A 78 -1.18 -20.00 14.46
CA ALA A 78 -1.94 -19.42 13.37
C ALA A 78 -3.04 -20.36 12.86
N VAL A 79 -4.21 -19.77 12.63
CA VAL A 79 -5.30 -20.32 11.83
C VAL A 79 -5.32 -19.52 10.51
N PRO A 80 -4.74 -20.04 9.42
CA PRO A 80 -4.74 -19.39 8.13
C PRO A 80 -6.17 -19.35 7.59
N VAL A 81 -6.50 -18.24 6.97
CA VAL A 81 -7.76 -18.05 6.25
C VAL A 81 -7.47 -17.58 4.83
N GLN A 82 -8.41 -17.77 3.93
CA GLN A 82 -8.32 -17.26 2.58
C GLN A 82 -8.51 -15.74 2.56
N SER A 83 -8.01 -15.14 1.48
CA SER A 83 -8.25 -13.72 1.26
C SER A 83 -9.63 -13.57 0.64
N TRP A 84 -10.51 -12.84 1.31
CA TRP A 84 -11.85 -12.56 0.83
C TRP A 84 -11.85 -11.38 -0.17
N PHE A 85 -12.50 -11.56 -1.32
CA PHE A 85 -12.68 -10.54 -2.36
C PHE A 85 -14.08 -10.62 -2.98
N ASP A 86 -15.03 -9.84 -2.47
CA ASP A 86 -16.38 -9.64 -3.02
C ASP A 86 -17.24 -10.91 -3.22
N ASP A 87 -16.84 -12.05 -2.65
CA ASP A 87 -17.61 -13.30 -2.72
C ASP A 87 -18.66 -13.34 -1.61
N MET A 88 -19.92 -13.10 -1.97
CA MET A 88 -21.04 -13.14 -1.03
C MET A 88 -21.45 -14.56 -0.64
N SER A 89 -20.90 -15.59 -1.27
CA SER A 89 -21.11 -17.00 -0.92
C SER A 89 -20.04 -17.55 0.03
N ASP A 90 -19.04 -16.74 0.39
CA ASP A 90 -18.00 -17.12 1.35
C ASP A 90 -18.59 -17.44 2.72
N THR A 91 -18.23 -18.61 3.24
CA THR A 91 -18.63 -19.09 4.57
C THR A 91 -17.43 -19.35 5.48
N GLU A 92 -16.21 -19.00 5.09
CA GLU A 92 -14.99 -19.46 5.76
C GLU A 92 -14.97 -19.12 7.26
N LEU A 93 -15.34 -17.89 7.61
CA LEU A 93 -15.40 -17.47 9.03
C LEU A 93 -16.52 -18.16 9.80
N LEU A 94 -17.61 -18.56 9.15
CA LEU A 94 -18.70 -19.31 9.78
C LEU A 94 -18.27 -20.76 10.04
N ASP A 95 -17.56 -21.35 9.07
CA ASP A 95 -17.06 -22.73 9.14
C ASP A 95 -16.01 -22.90 10.26
N LEU A 96 -15.33 -21.82 10.65
CA LEU A 96 -14.39 -21.81 11.77
C LEU A 96 -15.07 -21.74 13.15
N ILE A 97 -16.36 -21.41 13.25
CA ILE A 97 -17.03 -21.24 14.55
C ILE A 97 -16.96 -22.52 15.40
N PRO A 98 -17.36 -23.71 14.90
CA PRO A 98 -17.34 -24.93 15.70
C PRO A 98 -15.93 -25.31 16.14
N PHE A 99 -14.93 -25.02 15.30
CA PHE A 99 -13.53 -25.24 15.62
C PHE A 99 -13.11 -24.40 16.84
N PHE A 100 -13.37 -23.09 16.81
CA PHE A 100 -13.03 -22.20 17.93
C PHE A 100 -13.83 -22.51 19.21
N GLU A 101 -15.09 -22.92 19.09
CA GLU A 101 -15.85 -23.40 20.24
C GLU A 101 -15.23 -24.65 20.85
N GLY A 102 -14.83 -25.62 20.02
CA GLY A 102 -14.13 -26.83 20.45
C GLY A 102 -12.80 -26.55 21.16
N LEU A 103 -12.09 -25.50 20.72
CA LEU A 103 -10.85 -25.07 21.39
C LEU A 103 -11.09 -24.74 22.86
N THR A 104 -12.17 -24.06 23.21
CA THR A 104 -12.44 -23.60 24.60
C THR A 104 -12.41 -24.70 25.66
N PHE A 105 -12.62 -25.97 25.27
CA PHE A 105 -12.61 -27.13 26.16
C PHE A 105 -11.22 -27.76 26.33
N THR A 106 -10.19 -27.26 25.65
CA THR A 106 -8.87 -27.90 25.59
C THR A 106 -7.78 -27.03 26.24
N SER A 107 -6.93 -27.63 27.07
CA SER A 107 -5.86 -26.92 27.79
C SER A 107 -4.60 -26.63 26.94
N ARG A 108 -4.47 -27.24 25.75
CA ARG A 108 -3.33 -27.10 24.83
C ARG A 108 -3.76 -27.07 23.35
N PHE A 109 -4.08 -25.88 22.84
CA PHE A 109 -4.55 -25.72 21.46
C PHE A 109 -3.49 -26.05 20.39
N ALA A 110 -2.19 -25.92 20.70
CA ALA A 110 -1.11 -26.20 19.74
C ALA A 110 -1.06 -27.67 19.27
N CYS A 111 -1.55 -28.61 20.07
CA CYS A 111 -1.71 -30.01 19.66
C CYS A 111 -2.89 -30.15 18.70
N LEU A 112 -4.04 -29.54 19.02
CA LEU A 112 -5.24 -29.56 18.18
C LEU A 112 -5.05 -28.85 16.84
N LEU A 113 -4.32 -27.73 16.81
CA LEU A 113 -4.02 -27.03 15.56
C LEU A 113 -3.25 -27.94 14.61
N LYS A 114 -2.21 -28.63 15.10
CA LYS A 114 -1.47 -29.63 14.31
C LYS A 114 -2.34 -30.78 13.82
N ASP A 115 -3.27 -31.24 14.67
CA ASP A 115 -4.21 -32.32 14.35
C ASP A 115 -5.35 -31.88 13.42
N VAL A 116 -5.55 -30.59 13.16
CA VAL A 116 -6.44 -30.08 12.10
C VAL A 116 -5.71 -30.01 10.76
N TYR A 117 -4.39 -29.79 10.77
CA TYR A 117 -3.58 -29.81 9.55
C TYR A 117 -3.33 -31.22 8.99
N THR A 118 -3.44 -32.29 9.79
CA THR A 118 -3.20 -33.68 9.34
C THR A 118 -4.41 -34.37 8.67
N PRO A 119 -5.69 -34.08 8.99
CA PRO A 119 -6.84 -34.63 8.28
C PRO A 119 -7.47 -33.69 7.25
N LEU A 120 -7.15 -32.39 7.23
CA LEU A 120 -7.48 -31.49 6.09
C LEU A 120 -6.46 -31.61 4.96
N GLY A 121 -6.00 -32.84 4.70
CA GLY A 121 -5.24 -33.20 3.53
C GLY A 121 -6.16 -33.23 2.31
N SER A 122 -6.42 -32.06 1.72
CA SER A 122 -6.65 -31.77 0.29
C SER A 122 -7.64 -30.61 0.10
N TYR A 123 -7.22 -29.38 0.39
CA TYR A 123 -7.64 -28.31 -0.51
C TYR A 123 -6.71 -28.40 -1.72
N PRO A 124 -7.18 -28.83 -2.91
CA PRO A 124 -6.38 -28.70 -4.10
C PRO A 124 -6.06 -27.21 -4.26
N PRO A 125 -4.83 -26.83 -4.66
CA PRO A 125 -4.59 -25.46 -5.09
C PRO A 125 -5.62 -25.13 -6.17
N PRO A 126 -6.27 -23.95 -6.13
CA PRO A 126 -7.13 -23.55 -7.23
C PRO A 126 -6.30 -23.63 -8.50
N ASN A 127 -6.77 -24.42 -9.48
CA ASN A 127 -6.14 -24.64 -10.78
C ASN A 127 -5.52 -23.32 -11.28
N LYS A 128 -4.21 -23.18 -11.10
CA LYS A 128 -3.39 -22.18 -11.75
C LYS A 128 -2.39 -22.96 -12.61
N PRO A 129 -2.29 -22.64 -13.91
CA PRO A 129 -1.40 -23.36 -14.81
C PRO A 129 0.04 -23.25 -14.30
N ASP A 130 0.71 -24.40 -14.27
CA ASP A 130 2.09 -24.59 -13.85
C ASP A 130 2.99 -23.51 -14.40
N THR A 131 3.54 -22.69 -13.50
CA THR A 131 4.73 -21.91 -13.78
C THR A 131 5.60 -21.89 -12.53
N ALA A 132 6.57 -22.80 -12.53
CA ALA A 132 7.67 -22.77 -11.59
C ALA A 132 8.39 -21.42 -11.69
N HIS A 133 8.20 -20.57 -10.68
CA HIS A 133 9.02 -19.37 -10.50
C HIS A 133 9.81 -19.53 -9.21
N THR A 134 11.09 -19.85 -9.37
CA THR A 134 12.12 -19.80 -8.32
C THR A 134 12.02 -18.47 -7.57
N VAL A 135 11.64 -18.52 -6.29
CA VAL A 135 11.58 -17.35 -5.43
C VAL A 135 13.00 -16.91 -5.10
N ILE A 136 13.54 -15.96 -5.86
CA ILE A 136 14.70 -15.18 -5.45
C ILE A 136 14.19 -14.05 -4.55
N THR A 137 14.55 -14.10 -3.27
CA THR A 137 14.21 -13.08 -2.27
C THR A 137 14.95 -11.77 -2.58
N ILE A 138 14.31 -10.87 -3.34
CA ILE A 138 14.78 -9.48 -3.48
C ILE A 138 14.18 -8.69 -2.30
N GLY A 139 15.03 -8.20 -1.40
CA GLY A 139 14.61 -7.42 -0.24
C GLY A 139 13.69 -6.26 -0.62
N ALA A 140 12.58 -6.12 0.11
CA ALA A 140 11.57 -5.11 -0.17
C ALA A 140 12.17 -3.70 -0.13
N PRO A 141 11.99 -2.86 -1.17
CA PRO A 141 12.33 -1.46 -1.09
C PRO A 141 11.32 -0.74 -0.18
N ALA A 142 11.80 0.25 0.57
CA ALA A 142 11.02 1.07 1.50
C ALA A 142 9.71 1.61 0.87
N PRO A 143 8.63 1.78 1.66
CA PRO A 143 7.33 2.17 1.15
C PRO A 143 7.43 3.51 0.39
N PRO A 144 6.87 3.62 -0.83
CA PRO A 144 6.93 4.86 -1.59
C PRO A 144 6.07 5.91 -0.89
N ARG A 145 6.62 7.12 -0.74
CA ARG A 145 5.88 8.25 -0.17
C ARG A 145 4.73 8.65 -1.10
N ASP A 146 3.55 8.76 -0.53
CA ASP A 146 2.34 9.16 -1.24
C ASP A 146 2.40 10.66 -1.58
N HIS A 147 2.92 10.97 -2.77
CA HIS A 147 2.93 12.32 -3.33
C HIS A 147 1.53 12.81 -3.75
N LEU A 148 0.45 12.14 -3.31
CA LEU A 148 -0.92 12.46 -3.72
C LEU A 148 -1.29 13.91 -3.37
N LEU A 149 -0.82 14.40 -2.22
CA LEU A 149 -1.02 15.78 -1.78
C LEU A 149 -0.20 16.78 -2.63
N TRP A 150 1.01 16.39 -3.04
CA TRP A 150 1.85 17.18 -3.96
C TRP A 150 1.24 17.18 -5.37
N SER A 151 0.72 16.05 -5.86
CA SER A 151 0.02 15.94 -7.14
C SER A 151 -1.29 16.73 -7.16
N LEU A 152 -2.04 16.76 -6.06
CA LEU A 152 -3.23 17.62 -5.91
C LEU A 152 -2.86 19.10 -5.93
N CYS A 153 -1.79 19.51 -5.22
CA CYS A 153 -1.28 20.88 -5.27
C CYS A 153 -0.75 21.28 -6.66
N ASN A 154 -0.05 20.36 -7.36
CA ASN A 154 0.44 20.64 -8.71
C ASN A 154 -0.72 20.71 -9.73
N THR A 155 -1.77 19.92 -9.54
CA THR A 155 -2.97 19.92 -10.40
C THR A 155 -3.82 21.17 -10.21
N LEU A 156 -3.96 21.67 -8.98
CA LEU A 156 -4.75 22.88 -8.70
C LEU A 156 -4.06 24.18 -9.13
N TYR A 157 -2.72 24.22 -9.18
CA TYR A 157 -2.00 25.48 -9.35
C TYR A 157 -1.31 25.71 -10.70
N LEU A 158 -0.95 24.70 -11.51
CA LEU A 158 -0.37 24.95 -12.85
C LEU A 158 -0.64 23.78 -13.83
N ASN A 159 -1.54 23.96 -14.80
CA ASN A 159 -1.72 23.00 -15.88
C ASN A 159 -1.91 23.70 -17.23
N LEU A 160 -0.80 23.90 -17.95
CA LEU A 160 -0.83 24.15 -19.39
C LEU A 160 -0.73 22.76 -20.07
N PHE A 161 -1.78 22.34 -20.78
CA PHE A 161 -1.86 21.19 -21.70
C PHE A 161 -2.19 19.76 -21.20
N CYS A 162 -2.72 19.57 -19.99
CA CYS A 162 -3.39 18.31 -19.58
C CYS A 162 -2.54 17.01 -19.62
N LEU A 163 -1.23 17.08 -19.90
CA LEU A 163 -0.34 15.90 -19.97
C LEU A 163 -0.19 15.22 -18.60
N GLY A 164 -0.23 16.00 -17.52
CA GLY A 164 -0.24 15.47 -16.15
C GLY A 164 -1.51 14.65 -15.85
N PHE A 165 -2.66 15.03 -16.42
CA PHE A 165 -3.91 14.29 -16.28
C PHE A 165 -3.86 12.94 -17.03
N MET A 166 -3.27 12.93 -18.23
CA MET A 166 -3.04 11.67 -18.97
C MET A 166 -2.07 10.73 -18.23
N ALA A 167 -1.02 11.26 -17.60
CA ALA A 167 -0.12 10.48 -16.76
C ALA A 167 -0.85 9.84 -15.56
N LEU A 168 -1.78 10.58 -14.94
CA LEU A 168 -2.60 10.09 -13.83
C LEU A 168 -3.54 8.95 -14.28
N ILE A 169 -4.26 9.11 -15.40
CA ILE A 169 -5.16 8.08 -15.94
C ILE A 169 -4.41 6.76 -16.19
N TYR A 170 -3.24 6.83 -16.84
CA TYR A 170 -2.46 5.61 -17.11
C TYR A 170 -1.83 5.01 -15.85
N SER A 171 -1.54 5.82 -14.83
CA SER A 171 -1.07 5.33 -13.52
C SER A 171 -2.16 4.56 -12.78
N VAL A 172 -3.41 5.04 -12.82
CA VAL A 172 -4.57 4.34 -12.27
C VAL A 172 -4.81 3.03 -13.04
N LYS A 173 -4.86 3.08 -14.38
CA LYS A 173 -5.02 1.87 -15.20
C LYS A 173 -3.91 0.83 -14.99
N ALA A 174 -2.67 1.26 -14.74
CA ALA A 174 -1.58 0.34 -14.42
C ALA A 174 -1.77 -0.32 -13.04
N ARG A 175 -2.35 0.39 -12.08
CA ARG A 175 -2.65 -0.13 -10.73
C ARG A 175 -3.80 -1.13 -10.78
N ASP A 176 -4.88 -0.77 -11.44
CA ASP A 176 -6.06 -1.65 -11.56
C ASP A 176 -5.70 -2.97 -12.25
N GLN A 177 -4.80 -2.91 -13.24
CA GLN A 177 -4.32 -4.13 -13.90
C GLN A 177 -3.37 -4.99 -13.07
N LYS A 178 -2.64 -4.41 -12.10
CA LYS A 178 -1.92 -5.21 -11.11
C LYS A 178 -2.86 -5.95 -10.16
N VAL A 179 -4.01 -5.35 -9.84
CA VAL A 179 -5.03 -5.99 -9.00
C VAL A 179 -5.69 -7.16 -9.73
N GLN A 180 -5.90 -7.03 -11.04
CA GLN A 180 -6.45 -8.10 -11.89
C GLN A 180 -5.43 -9.21 -12.22
N GLY A 181 -4.18 -9.07 -11.80
CA GLY A 181 -3.13 -10.07 -12.03
C GLY A 181 -2.51 -10.07 -13.44
N ASP A 182 -2.92 -9.16 -14.33
CA ASP A 182 -2.32 -9.00 -15.65
C ASP A 182 -1.09 -8.08 -15.60
N GLU A 183 0.07 -8.70 -15.32
CA GLU A 183 1.35 -7.98 -15.21
C GLU A 183 1.81 -7.34 -16.51
N GLN A 184 1.53 -7.94 -17.67
CA GLN A 184 2.04 -7.44 -18.96
C GLN A 184 1.32 -6.14 -19.33
N THR A 185 0.00 -6.11 -19.16
CA THR A 185 -0.81 -4.91 -19.40
C THR A 185 -0.50 -3.81 -18.38
N ALA A 186 -0.31 -4.19 -17.11
CA ALA A 186 0.11 -3.26 -16.06
C ALA A 186 1.46 -2.57 -16.36
N ARG A 187 2.47 -3.34 -16.82
CA ARG A 187 3.77 -2.78 -17.23
C ARG A 187 3.61 -1.83 -18.42
N ARG A 188 2.77 -2.17 -19.40
CA ARG A 188 2.52 -1.32 -20.57
C ARG A 188 1.86 0.01 -20.19
N TYR A 189 0.88 0.00 -19.30
CA TYR A 189 0.29 1.23 -18.79
C TYR A 189 1.27 2.03 -17.90
N GLY A 190 2.08 1.34 -17.10
CA GLY A 190 3.14 1.99 -16.30
C GLY A 190 4.18 2.69 -17.16
N GLN A 191 4.62 2.09 -18.27
CA GLN A 191 5.52 2.71 -19.23
C GLN A 191 4.90 3.95 -19.90
N LYS A 192 3.62 3.89 -20.28
CA LYS A 192 2.89 5.04 -20.83
C LYS A 192 2.79 6.18 -19.82
N ALA A 193 2.42 5.88 -18.57
CA ALA A 193 2.35 6.87 -17.49
C ALA A 193 3.70 7.55 -17.23
N ARG A 194 4.79 6.78 -17.24
CA ARG A 194 6.16 7.31 -17.11
C ARG A 194 6.51 8.28 -18.24
N CYS A 195 6.18 7.93 -19.48
CA CYS A 195 6.41 8.80 -20.64
C CYS A 195 5.69 10.15 -20.48
N TYR A 196 4.40 10.13 -20.11
CA TYR A 196 3.63 11.37 -19.90
C TYR A 196 4.14 12.21 -18.73
N ASN A 197 4.59 11.61 -17.62
CA ASN A 197 5.20 12.35 -16.51
C ASN A 197 6.52 13.03 -16.92
N ILE A 198 7.35 12.35 -17.71
CA ILE A 198 8.58 12.93 -18.24
C ILE A 198 8.25 14.09 -19.20
N LEU A 199 7.31 13.90 -20.12
CA LEU A 199 6.90 14.96 -21.05
C LEU A 199 6.31 16.18 -20.32
N ALA A 200 5.46 15.95 -19.32
CA ALA A 200 4.86 17.02 -18.52
C ALA A 200 5.92 17.80 -17.73
N THR A 201 6.90 17.12 -17.12
CA THR A 201 7.98 17.79 -16.37
C THR A 201 8.94 18.53 -17.28
N VAL A 202 9.34 17.94 -18.41
CA VAL A 202 10.18 18.61 -19.40
C VAL A 202 9.49 19.88 -19.91
N TRP A 203 8.21 19.82 -20.28
CA TRP A 203 7.47 20.99 -20.75
C TRP A 203 7.33 22.07 -19.67
N ASN A 204 6.94 21.69 -18.46
CA ASN A 204 6.76 22.61 -17.34
C ASN A 204 8.07 23.24 -16.82
N VAL A 205 9.24 22.65 -17.09
CA VAL A 205 10.54 23.23 -16.72
C VAL A 205 11.15 24.00 -17.88
N THR A 206 11.05 23.47 -19.11
CA THR A 206 11.72 24.05 -20.28
C THR A 206 11.08 25.37 -20.70
N LEU A 207 9.74 25.45 -20.70
CA LEU A 207 9.06 26.68 -21.08
C LEU A 207 9.34 27.85 -20.13
N PRO A 208 9.25 27.71 -18.79
CA PRO A 208 9.61 28.80 -17.90
C PRO A 208 11.09 29.20 -17.99
N VAL A 209 12.00 28.25 -18.14
CA VAL A 209 13.44 28.54 -18.27
C VAL A 209 13.72 29.33 -19.55
N LEU A 210 13.12 28.94 -20.69
CA LEU A 210 13.25 29.69 -21.94
C LEU A 210 12.62 31.09 -21.85
N LEU A 211 11.46 31.21 -21.21
CA LEU A 211 10.81 32.50 -20.99
C LEU A 211 11.68 33.44 -20.15
N VAL A 212 12.24 32.94 -19.05
CA VAL A 212 13.14 33.71 -18.19
C VAL A 212 14.40 34.12 -18.96
N ALA A 213 15.01 33.21 -19.72
CA ALA A 213 16.17 33.54 -20.54
C ALA A 213 15.87 34.65 -21.56
N LEU A 214 14.73 34.59 -22.24
CA LEU A 214 14.28 35.63 -23.16
C LEU A 214 14.06 36.98 -22.45
N VAL A 215 13.42 36.98 -21.28
CA VAL A 215 13.20 38.20 -20.49
C VAL A 215 14.51 38.80 -20.01
N VAL A 216 15.46 37.98 -19.55
CA VAL A 216 16.79 38.44 -19.11
C VAL A 216 17.56 39.04 -20.29
N ASN A 217 17.59 38.36 -21.44
CA ASN A 217 18.26 38.87 -22.64
C ASN A 217 17.65 40.20 -23.11
N ALA A 218 16.31 40.28 -23.19
CA ALA A 218 15.62 41.51 -23.55
C ALA A 218 15.88 42.65 -22.55
N SER A 219 15.98 42.33 -21.25
CA SER A 219 16.29 43.32 -20.21
C SER A 219 17.73 43.84 -20.31
N LEU A 220 18.69 42.95 -20.61
CA LEU A 220 20.09 43.32 -20.82
C LEU A 220 20.26 44.20 -22.07
N ASP A 221 19.61 43.85 -23.17
CA ASP A 221 19.63 44.64 -24.39
C ASP A 221 19.04 46.05 -24.16
N LEU A 222 17.92 46.14 -23.43
CA LEU A 222 17.31 47.43 -23.08
C LEU A 222 18.22 48.29 -22.19
N PHE A 223 18.92 47.68 -21.22
CA PHE A 223 19.87 48.38 -20.36
C PHE A 223 21.06 48.92 -21.15
N ASN A 224 21.62 48.13 -22.07
CA ASN A 224 22.71 48.54 -22.95
C ASN A 224 22.29 49.69 -23.87
N LEU A 225 21.08 49.63 -24.45
CA LEU A 225 20.55 50.70 -25.28
C LEU A 225 20.39 52.01 -24.49
N ARG A 226 19.91 51.92 -23.24
CA ARG A 226 19.75 53.08 -22.36
C ARG A 226 21.09 53.70 -21.96
N GLY A 227 22.10 52.88 -21.68
CA GLY A 227 23.46 53.36 -21.41
C GLY A 227 24.08 54.09 -22.60
N PHE A 228 23.86 53.56 -23.82
CA PHE A 228 24.35 54.20 -25.05
C PHE A 228 23.68 55.56 -25.33
N ILE A 229 22.37 55.69 -25.08
CA ILE A 229 21.65 56.96 -25.23
C ILE A 229 22.16 57.99 -24.21
N SER A 230 22.35 57.59 -22.95
CA SER A 230 22.82 58.49 -21.88
C SER A 230 24.21 59.07 -22.17
N ASN A 231 25.14 58.28 -22.70
CA ASN A 231 26.49 58.76 -23.02
C ASN A 231 26.49 59.75 -24.20
N ASN A 232 25.66 59.53 -25.22
CA ASN A 232 25.56 60.42 -26.37
C ASN A 232 24.90 61.78 -26.04
N ASP A 233 24.08 61.85 -24.99
CA ASP A 233 23.49 63.10 -24.51
C ASP A 233 24.47 63.92 -23.65
N GLU A 234 25.42 63.28 -22.96
CA GLU A 234 26.50 63.98 -22.24
C GLU A 234 27.53 64.60 -23.21
N ASP A 235 27.86 63.90 -24.31
CA ASP A 235 28.78 64.43 -25.34
C ASP A 235 28.22 65.63 -26.14
N LYS A 236 26.91 65.91 -26.02
CA LYS A 236 26.24 67.03 -26.71
C LYS A 236 26.07 68.30 -25.86
N LYS A 237 26.54 68.31 -24.61
CA LYS A 237 26.37 69.43 -23.67
C LYS A 237 27.68 70.15 -23.38
#